data_AF-A0A956GSE2-F1
#
_entry.id   AF-A0A956GSE2-F1
#
_cell.length_a   1.000
_cell.length_b   1.000
_cell.length_c   1.000
_cell.angle_alpha   90.00
_cell.angle_beta   90.00
_cell.angle_gamma   90.00
#
_symmetry.space_group_name_H-M   'P 1'
#
loop_
_entity.id
_entity.type
_entity.pdbx_description
1 polymer ?
#
loop_
_entity_poly.entity_id
_entity_poly.type
_entity_poly.pdbx_seq_one_letter_code
_entity_poly.pdbx_strand_id
1 'polypeptide(L)'
;LALAGQSTAASMSRGADKLERAVADLLGALRPLRGWTLVHVERVDRVDVFGDCETVHYVDYTGTYDRGTPRQVTLVKDLRMGPFVYLARLAEGIVVPLEPHLRQRVDPDTGAPGLYWAAQPIAAPGAHRFEAVLGDAVLDDDVTAKQIPRGRK
;
A
#
# COMPACT_ATOMS: atom_id res chain seq x y z
N LEU A 1 8.26 18.90 53.18
CA LEU A 1 8.30 17.87 52.10
C LEU A 1 6.91 17.72 51.48
N ALA A 2 6.49 18.60 50.56
CA ALA A 2 5.19 18.46 49.86
C ALA A 2 5.08 19.23 48.52
N LEU A 3 6.19 19.74 47.95
CA LEU A 3 6.16 20.55 46.71
C LEU A 3 6.68 19.82 45.46
N ALA A 4 7.32 18.65 45.62
CA ALA A 4 7.90 17.91 44.50
C ALA A 4 6.91 16.99 43.74
N GLY A 5 5.73 16.69 44.32
CA GLY A 5 4.74 15.78 43.73
C GLY A 5 3.71 16.45 42.81
N GLN A 6 3.49 17.77 42.94
CA GLN A 6 2.51 18.49 42.12
C GLN A 6 3.08 18.94 40.77
N SER A 7 4.39 19.24 40.70
CA SER A 7 5.02 19.69 39.45
C SER A 7 5.21 18.55 38.45
N THR A 8 5.40 17.32 38.93
CA THR A 8 5.52 16.11 38.10
C THR A 8 4.18 15.69 37.51
N ALA A 9 3.08 15.74 38.27
CA ALA A 9 1.73 15.47 37.74
C ALA A 9 1.30 16.49 36.68
N ALA A 10 1.54 17.79 36.91
CA ALA A 10 1.24 18.86 35.95
C ALA A 10 2.19 18.87 34.73
N SER A 11 3.41 18.35 34.87
CA SER A 11 4.34 18.15 33.75
C SER A 11 3.98 16.90 32.93
N MET A 12 3.49 15.83 33.58
CA MET A 12 3.01 14.62 32.92
C MET A 12 1.70 14.87 32.17
N SER A 13 0.77 15.66 32.72
CA SER A 13 -0.46 16.06 32.03
C SER A 13 -0.16 16.91 30.79
N ARG A 14 0.75 17.90 30.90
CA ARG A 14 1.21 18.69 29.74
C ARG A 14 1.95 17.85 28.70
N GLY A 15 2.66 16.81 29.14
CA GLY A 15 3.32 15.84 28.27
C GLY A 15 2.31 15.01 27.46
N ALA A 16 1.24 14.56 28.12
CA ALA A 16 0.12 13.88 27.48
C ALA A 16 -0.60 14.79 26.47
N ASP A 17 -0.90 16.05 26.83
CA ASP A 17 -1.53 17.01 25.91
C ASP A 17 -0.66 17.32 24.68
N LYS A 18 0.67 17.29 24.84
CA LYS A 18 1.63 17.50 23.75
C LYS A 18 1.73 16.26 22.86
N LEU A 19 1.68 15.07 23.44
CA LEU A 19 1.66 13.81 22.70
C LEU A 19 0.34 13.64 21.94
N GLU A 20 -0.80 13.91 22.56
CA GLU A 20 -2.11 13.84 21.92
C GLU A 20 -2.22 14.81 20.75
N ARG A 21 -1.72 16.05 20.91
CA ARG A 21 -1.62 17.01 19.80
C ARG A 21 -0.67 16.54 18.71
N ALA A 22 0.51 16.00 19.04
CA ALA A 22 1.44 15.48 18.05
C ALA A 22 0.86 14.26 17.29
N VAL A 23 0.12 13.39 17.97
CA VAL A 23 -0.59 12.26 17.35
C VAL A 23 -1.75 12.76 16.50
N ALA A 24 -2.52 13.75 16.94
CA ALA A 24 -3.60 14.36 16.17
C ALA A 24 -3.08 15.12 14.94
N ASP A 25 -1.95 15.80 15.05
CA ASP A 25 -1.27 16.50 13.95
C ASP A 25 -0.66 15.50 12.97
N LEU A 26 -0.08 14.39 13.46
CA LEU A 26 0.40 13.30 12.62
C LEU A 26 -0.76 12.61 11.89
N LEU A 27 -1.82 12.21 12.60
CA LEU A 27 -3.03 11.63 12.01
C LEU A 27 -3.76 12.63 11.10
N GLY A 28 -3.67 13.93 11.40
CA GLY A 28 -4.14 15.04 10.60
C GLY A 28 -3.34 15.21 9.32
N ALA A 29 -2.01 15.12 9.41
CA ALA A 29 -1.09 15.10 8.26
C ALA A 29 -1.24 13.82 7.43
N LEU A 30 -1.69 12.73 8.04
CA LEU A 30 -2.07 11.48 7.38
C LEU A 30 -3.55 11.46 6.92
N ARG A 31 -4.37 12.50 7.20
CA ARG A 31 -5.73 12.61 6.61
C ARG A 31 -5.77 12.47 5.09
N PRO A 32 -4.77 12.93 4.30
CA PRO A 32 -4.73 12.67 2.87
C PRO A 32 -4.80 11.18 2.53
N LEU A 33 -4.38 10.29 3.45
CA LEU A 33 -4.44 8.83 3.30
C LEU A 33 -5.78 8.20 3.73
N ARG A 34 -6.74 8.97 4.26
CA ARG A 34 -8.10 8.44 4.53
C ARG A 34 -8.78 8.04 3.21
N GLY A 35 -9.30 6.81 3.18
CA GLY A 35 -9.94 6.26 1.99
C GLY A 35 -8.98 5.77 0.91
N TRP A 36 -7.66 5.79 1.17
CA TRP A 36 -6.72 5.04 0.35
C TRP A 36 -6.69 3.58 0.78
N THR A 37 -6.68 2.69 -0.20
CA THR A 37 -6.56 1.25 -0.04
C THR A 37 -5.32 0.76 -0.77
N LEU A 38 -4.55 -0.10 -0.11
CA LEU A 38 -3.48 -0.86 -0.73
C LEU A 38 -4.12 -2.11 -1.33
N VAL A 39 -4.12 -2.19 -2.66
CA VAL A 39 -4.83 -3.25 -3.38
C VAL A 39 -3.90 -3.99 -4.32
N HIS A 40 -4.05 -5.31 -4.41
CA HIS A 40 -3.47 -6.10 -5.51
C HIS A 40 -4.58 -6.57 -6.43
N VAL A 41 -4.49 -6.24 -7.71
CA VAL A 41 -5.45 -6.72 -8.71
C VAL A 41 -5.09 -8.14 -9.12
N GLU A 42 -5.99 -9.08 -8.89
CA GLU A 42 -5.79 -10.49 -9.24
C GLU A 42 -6.21 -10.77 -10.68
N ARG A 43 -7.37 -10.24 -11.09
CA ARG A 43 -7.91 -10.40 -12.43
C ARG A 43 -8.89 -9.29 -12.78
N VAL A 44 -9.07 -9.09 -14.09
CA VAL A 44 -10.02 -8.13 -14.63
C VAL A 44 -10.90 -8.83 -15.65
N ASP A 45 -12.21 -8.82 -15.39
CA ASP A 45 -13.24 -9.38 -16.27
C ASP A 45 -13.90 -8.24 -17.07
N ARG A 46 -14.10 -8.41 -18.37
CA ARG A 46 -14.90 -7.46 -19.18
C ARG A 46 -16.38 -7.75 -18.98
N VAL A 47 -17.16 -6.70 -18.70
CA VAL A 47 -18.56 -6.86 -18.26
C VAL A 47 -19.56 -6.61 -19.38
N ASP A 48 -19.22 -5.78 -20.37
CA ASP A 48 -20.14 -5.38 -21.41
C ASP A 48 -19.63 -5.65 -22.84
N VAL A 49 -20.58 -5.82 -23.75
CA VAL A 49 -20.32 -6.11 -25.18
C VAL A 49 -19.61 -4.94 -25.88
N PHE A 50 -19.70 -3.74 -25.29
CA PHE A 50 -19.09 -2.52 -25.78
C PHE A 50 -17.70 -2.25 -25.17
N GLY A 51 -17.32 -2.99 -24.13
CA GLY A 51 -16.02 -2.83 -23.44
C GLY A 51 -15.90 -1.52 -22.66
N ASP A 52 -17.02 -0.93 -22.22
CA ASP A 52 -17.08 0.30 -21.44
C ASP A 52 -17.03 0.05 -19.93
N CYS A 53 -17.19 -1.20 -19.48
CA CYS A 53 -17.08 -1.57 -18.06
C CYS A 53 -16.18 -2.80 -17.84
N GLU A 54 -15.32 -2.71 -16.83
CA GLU A 54 -14.45 -3.80 -16.38
C GLU A 54 -14.73 -4.09 -14.89
N THR A 55 -14.92 -5.35 -14.52
CA THR A 55 -14.97 -5.80 -13.12
C THR A 55 -13.57 -6.19 -12.71
N VAL A 56 -13.02 -5.44 -11.76
CA VAL A 56 -11.70 -5.67 -11.18
C VAL A 56 -11.87 -6.48 -9.91
N HIS A 57 -11.27 -7.66 -9.87
CA HIS A 57 -11.12 -8.48 -8.67
C HIS A 57 -9.78 -8.16 -8.03
N TYR A 58 -9.78 -7.82 -6.74
CA TYR A 58 -8.59 -7.39 -6.04
C TYR A 58 -8.59 -7.84 -4.58
N VAL A 59 -7.39 -7.95 -4.01
CA VAL A 59 -7.17 -8.16 -2.58
C VAL A 59 -6.88 -6.82 -1.93
N ASP A 60 -7.66 -6.47 -0.90
CA ASP A 60 -7.47 -5.27 -0.08
C ASP A 60 -6.64 -5.60 1.17
N TYR A 61 -5.46 -5.01 1.29
CA TYR A 61 -4.52 -5.21 2.40
C TYR A 61 -4.66 -4.17 3.52
N THR A 62 -5.63 -3.24 3.43
CA THR A 62 -5.88 -2.25 4.50
C THR A 62 -6.87 -2.71 5.55
N GLY A 63 -7.45 -3.90 5.37
CA GLY A 63 -8.33 -4.53 6.33
C GLY A 63 -7.59 -5.17 7.52
N THR A 64 -8.34 -5.91 8.33
CA THR A 64 -7.84 -6.56 9.55
C THR A 64 -7.10 -7.89 9.32
N TYR A 65 -7.07 -8.38 8.09
CA TYR A 65 -6.50 -9.69 7.75
C TYR A 65 -5.14 -9.51 7.07
N ASP A 66 -4.11 -10.18 7.60
CA ASP A 66 -2.73 -10.08 7.11
C ASP A 66 -2.58 -10.48 5.64
N ARG A 67 -3.40 -11.43 5.17
CA ARG A 67 -3.42 -11.87 3.76
C ARG A 67 -4.34 -11.02 2.87
N GLY A 68 -4.87 -9.94 3.42
CA GLY A 68 -5.85 -9.09 2.78
C GLY A 68 -7.24 -9.73 2.67
N THR A 69 -8.18 -8.94 2.15
CA THR A 69 -9.58 -9.32 1.96
C THR A 69 -9.92 -9.28 0.47
N PRO A 70 -10.40 -10.37 -0.14
CA PRO A 70 -10.87 -10.36 -1.52
C PRO A 70 -12.07 -9.42 -1.68
N ARG A 71 -12.03 -8.60 -2.72
CA ARG A 71 -13.04 -7.59 -3.07
C ARG A 71 -13.22 -7.55 -4.59
N GLN A 72 -14.28 -6.87 -5.02
CA GLN A 72 -14.50 -6.58 -6.43
C GLN A 72 -15.09 -5.17 -6.60
N VAL A 73 -14.81 -4.54 -7.73
CA VAL A 73 -15.38 -3.26 -8.12
C VAL A 73 -15.60 -3.23 -9.62
N THR A 74 -16.71 -2.65 -10.07
CA THR A 74 -16.94 -2.36 -11.49
C THR A 74 -16.47 -0.95 -11.78
N LEU A 75 -15.53 -0.83 -12.72
CA LEU A 75 -14.98 0.43 -13.18
C LEU A 75 -15.52 0.76 -14.57
N VAL A 76 -15.81 2.04 -14.79
CA VAL A 76 -16.09 2.59 -16.12
C VAL A 76 -14.78 2.91 -16.86
N LYS A 77 -14.83 2.81 -18.19
CA LYS A 77 -13.71 2.74 -19.17
C LYS A 77 -12.48 3.63 -18.94
N ASP A 78 -12.64 4.77 -18.29
CA ASP A 78 -11.57 5.76 -18.11
C ASP A 78 -10.50 5.30 -17.09
N LEU A 79 -10.80 4.28 -16.28
CA LEU A 79 -9.86 3.71 -15.32
C LEU A 79 -9.57 2.24 -15.63
N ARG A 80 -8.39 1.98 -16.22
CA ARG A 80 -7.89 0.62 -16.47
C ARG A 80 -6.85 0.22 -15.43
N MET A 81 -7.00 -0.97 -14.86
CA MET A 81 -6.05 -1.53 -13.91
C MET A 81 -5.46 -2.84 -14.47
N GLY A 82 -4.14 -3.00 -14.36
CA GLY A 82 -3.45 -4.25 -14.67
C GLY A 82 -3.24 -5.09 -13.40
N PRO A 83 -2.66 -6.29 -13.51
CA PRO A 83 -2.40 -7.18 -12.38
C PRO A 83 -1.18 -6.69 -11.57
N PHE A 84 -1.36 -5.57 -10.88
CA PHE A 84 -0.31 -4.88 -10.11
C PHE A 84 -0.80 -4.54 -8.72
N VAL A 85 0.14 -4.13 -7.87
CA VAL A 85 -0.17 -3.52 -6.57
C VAL A 85 -0.37 -2.02 -6.77
N TYR A 86 -1.43 -1.47 -6.18
CA TYR A 86 -1.80 -0.07 -6.27
C TYR A 86 -2.05 0.51 -4.89
N LEU A 87 -1.74 1.80 -4.73
CA LEU A 87 -2.42 2.65 -3.76
C LEU A 87 -3.62 3.29 -4.47
N ALA A 88 -4.84 3.07 -3.99
CA ALA A 88 -6.05 3.45 -4.69
C ALA A 88 -7.04 4.22 -3.81
N ARG A 89 -7.73 5.22 -4.38
CA ARG A 89 -9.00 5.75 -3.89
C ARG A 89 -10.05 5.47 -4.95
N LEU A 90 -10.62 4.26 -4.91
CA LEU A 90 -11.53 3.78 -5.95
C LEU A 90 -12.77 4.67 -6.12
N ALA A 91 -13.31 5.20 -5.02
CA ALA A 91 -14.46 6.11 -5.05
C ALA A 91 -14.17 7.44 -5.77
N GLU A 92 -12.90 7.83 -5.88
CA GLU A 92 -12.45 9.06 -6.55
C GLU A 92 -11.81 8.78 -7.92
N GLY A 93 -11.74 7.51 -8.33
CA GLY A 93 -11.08 7.10 -9.57
C GLY A 93 -9.56 7.28 -9.58
N ILE A 94 -8.93 7.41 -8.41
CA ILE A 94 -7.47 7.62 -8.30
C ILE A 94 -6.79 6.28 -8.05
N VAL A 95 -5.82 5.92 -8.89
CA VAL A 95 -4.96 4.75 -8.70
C VAL A 95 -3.50 5.11 -8.99
N VAL A 96 -2.61 4.68 -8.10
CA VAL A 96 -1.16 4.87 -8.24
C VAL A 96 -0.53 3.48 -8.26
N PRO A 97 -0.02 3.00 -9.41
CA PRO A 97 0.69 1.73 -9.45
C PRO A 97 1.96 1.84 -8.59
N LEU A 98 2.20 0.83 -7.77
CA LEU A 98 3.37 0.75 -6.90
C LEU A 98 4.46 -0.16 -7.49
N GLU A 99 4.19 -0.83 -8.62
CA GLU A 99 5.22 -1.51 -9.38
C GLU A 99 6.24 -0.52 -9.97
N PRO A 100 7.54 -0.91 -10.03
CA PRO A 100 8.09 -2.21 -9.65
C PRO A 100 8.49 -2.31 -8.17
N HIS A 101 8.27 -1.27 -7.36
CA HIS A 101 8.80 -1.17 -6.00
C HIS A 101 8.04 -2.01 -4.97
N LEU A 102 6.75 -2.27 -5.19
CA LEU A 102 5.95 -3.18 -4.37
C LEU A 102 5.22 -4.15 -5.29
N ARG A 103 5.39 -5.45 -5.03
CA ARG A 103 4.85 -6.53 -5.86
C ARG A 103 4.16 -7.56 -4.99
N GLN A 104 3.16 -8.23 -5.56
CA GLN A 104 2.61 -9.43 -4.97
C GLN A 104 3.33 -10.64 -5.59
N ARG A 105 3.85 -11.52 -4.73
CA ARG A 105 4.47 -12.78 -5.15
C ARG A 105 4.01 -13.93 -4.27
N VAL A 106 4.10 -15.12 -4.81
CA VAL A 106 3.93 -16.33 -4.01
C VAL A 106 5.18 -16.50 -3.18
N ASP A 107 5.00 -16.55 -1.87
CA ASP A 107 6.07 -16.81 -0.93
C ASP A 107 6.65 -18.22 -1.18
N PRO A 108 7.98 -18.35 -1.36
CA PRO A 108 8.60 -19.60 -1.77
C PRO A 108 8.51 -20.69 -0.69
N ASP A 109 8.45 -20.30 0.58
CA ASP A 109 8.47 -21.23 1.72
C ASP A 109 7.06 -21.71 2.07
N THR A 110 6.10 -20.79 2.07
CA THR A 110 4.72 -21.04 2.52
C THR A 110 3.74 -21.30 1.38
N GLY A 111 4.11 -20.96 0.14
CA GLY A 111 3.23 -21.04 -1.03
C GLY A 111 2.04 -20.07 -1.00
N ALA A 112 2.00 -19.17 -0.01
CA ALA A 112 0.92 -18.20 0.15
C ALA A 112 1.26 -16.90 -0.60
N PRO A 113 0.26 -16.12 -1.05
CA PRO A 113 0.51 -14.79 -1.59
C PRO A 113 1.05 -13.86 -0.49
N GLY A 114 2.15 -13.17 -0.79
CA GLY A 114 2.77 -12.14 0.04
C GLY A 114 3.06 -10.87 -0.75
N LEU A 115 3.12 -9.73 -0.04
CA LEU A 115 3.60 -8.46 -0.58
C LEU A 115 5.09 -8.32 -0.31
N TYR A 116 5.83 -7.86 -1.32
CA TYR A 116 7.28 -7.72 -1.26
C TYR A 116 7.71 -6.35 -1.77
N TRP A 117 8.46 -5.62 -0.94
CA TRP A 117 9.01 -4.31 -1.27
C TRP A 117 10.45 -4.46 -1.77
N ALA A 118 10.86 -3.62 -2.72
CA ALA A 118 12.23 -3.59 -3.20
C ALA A 118 13.17 -3.11 -2.09
N ALA A 119 14.18 -3.91 -1.75
CA ALA A 119 15.11 -3.59 -0.67
C ALA A 119 15.95 -2.33 -0.95
N GLN A 120 16.06 -1.93 -2.22
CA GLN A 120 16.80 -0.76 -2.67
C GLN A 120 16.04 -0.04 -3.81
N PRO A 121 16.31 1.25 -4.05
CA PRO A 121 15.76 1.98 -5.19
C PRO A 121 16.08 1.30 -6.53
N ILE A 122 15.04 1.02 -7.32
CA ILE A 122 15.15 0.40 -8.64
C ILE A 122 15.47 1.48 -9.68
N ALA A 123 16.73 1.55 -10.10
CA ALA A 123 17.20 2.52 -11.11
C ALA A 123 17.47 1.91 -12.50
N ALA A 124 17.62 0.58 -12.60
CA ALA A 124 17.97 -0.11 -13.84
C ALA A 124 17.30 -1.50 -13.91
N PRO A 125 17.11 -2.06 -15.13
CA PRO A 125 16.55 -3.39 -15.29
C PRO A 125 17.49 -4.47 -14.76
N GLY A 126 16.93 -5.64 -14.40
CA GLY A 126 17.67 -6.80 -13.91
C GLY A 126 17.07 -7.37 -12.63
N ALA A 127 17.81 -8.28 -11.99
CA ALA A 127 17.41 -8.89 -10.73
C ALA A 127 17.55 -7.88 -9.58
N HIS A 128 16.48 -7.72 -8.81
CA HIS A 128 16.47 -6.92 -7.59
C HIS A 128 16.03 -7.78 -6.42
N ARG A 129 16.59 -7.48 -5.25
CA ARG A 129 16.20 -8.10 -4.00
C ARG A 129 14.93 -7.44 -3.48
N PHE A 130 13.97 -8.26 -3.08
CA PHE A 130 12.75 -7.85 -2.43
C PHE A 130 12.59 -8.51 -1.07
N GLU A 131 12.03 -7.78 -0.11
CA GLU A 131 11.78 -8.23 1.25
C GLU A 131 10.28 -8.25 1.51
N ALA A 132 9.80 -9.31 2.16
CA ALA A 132 8.41 -9.43 2.53
C ALA A 132 7.98 -8.26 3.43
N VAL A 133 6.80 -7.71 3.17
CA VAL A 133 6.21 -6.68 4.03
C VAL A 133 5.81 -7.28 5.39
N LEU A 134 5.46 -8.57 5.41
CA LEU A 134 5.13 -9.32 6.62
C LEU A 134 6.02 -10.57 6.71
N GLY A 135 6.69 -10.74 7.85
CA GLY A 135 7.67 -11.80 8.06
C GLY A 135 9.06 -11.44 7.53
N ASP A 136 9.93 -12.44 7.40
CA ASP A 136 11.36 -12.25 7.11
C ASP A 136 11.77 -12.83 5.74
N ALA A 137 10.80 -13.21 4.90
CA ALA A 137 11.08 -13.82 3.61
C ALA A 137 11.72 -12.81 2.64
N VAL A 138 12.63 -13.32 1.80
CA VAL A 138 13.36 -12.54 0.79
C VAL A 138 13.30 -13.28 -0.52
N LEU A 139 13.13 -12.55 -1.61
CA LEU A 139 13.19 -13.10 -2.96
C LEU A 139 13.97 -12.18 -3.89
N ASP A 140 14.62 -12.77 -4.89
CA ASP A 140 15.15 -12.04 -6.02
C ASP A 140 14.15 -12.15 -7.17
N ASP A 141 13.78 -11.01 -7.76
CA ASP A 141 12.86 -10.96 -8.89
C ASP A 141 13.34 -9.94 -9.93
N ASP A 142 13.04 -10.24 -11.19
CA ASP A 142 13.48 -9.43 -12.31
C ASP A 142 12.54 -8.23 -12.52
N VAL A 143 13.17 -7.07 -12.74
CA VAL A 143 12.50 -5.84 -13.17
C VAL A 143 12.88 -5.54 -14.61
N THR A 144 11.86 -5.39 -15.46
CA THR A 144 12.06 -5.12 -16.88
C THR A 144 12.19 -3.62 -17.17
N ALA A 145 12.82 -3.27 -18.29
CA ALA A 145 12.97 -1.88 -18.72
C ALA A 145 11.65 -1.13 -18.96
N LYS A 146 10.53 -1.85 -19.13
CA LYS A 146 9.20 -1.24 -19.27
C LYS A 146 8.61 -0.76 -17.95
N GLN A 147 9.06 -1.32 -16.84
CA GLN A 147 8.57 -0.99 -15.50
C GLN A 147 9.33 0.18 -14.87
N ILE A 148 10.47 0.58 -15.44
CA ILE A 148 11.26 1.68 -14.91
C ILE A 148 10.76 2.99 -15.51
N PRO A 149 10.32 3.97 -14.69
CA PRO A 149 9.92 5.27 -15.19
C PRO A 149 11.08 5.89 -15.97
N ARG A 150 10.85 6.23 -17.25
CA ARG A 150 11.84 6.99 -18.01
C ARG A 150 11.88 8.39 -17.39
N GLY A 151 12.99 8.73 -16.73
CA GLY A 151 13.24 10.11 -16.31
C GLY A 151 13.03 11.03 -17.51
N ARG A 152 12.24 12.09 -17.35
CA ARG A 152 12.23 13.18 -18.33
C ARG A 152 13.67 13.70 -18.40
N LYS A 153 14.27 13.59 -19.58
CA LYS A 153 15.52 14.29 -19.89
C LYS A 153 15.28 15.79 -19.86
#